data_AF-A0A8T3S5H0-F1
#
_entry.id   AF-A0A8T3S5H0-F1
#
_cell.length_a   1.000
_cell.length_b   1.000
_cell.length_c   1.000
_cell.angle_alpha   90.00
_cell.angle_beta   90.00
_cell.angle_gamma   90.00
#
_symmetry.space_group_name_H-M   'P 1'
#
loop_
_entity.id
_entity.type
_entity.pdbx_description
1 polymer ?
#
loop_
_entity_poly.entity_id
_entity_poly.type
_entity_poly.pdbx_seq_one_letter_code
_entity_poly.pdbx_strand_id
1 'polypeptide(L)'
;MPGLGSPRRDPAEPPDASAAMETAIRFLATRPRTRWELDRRLRRAGVGEPDIEATLSRLAELGYVDDAAFARWWAEQRDRHAPRGRRAIEVELRQHGVERDVIEAYRVEHVHP
;
A
#
# COMPACT_ATOMS: atom_id res chain seq x y z
N MET A 1 22.55 22.59 -30.66
CA MET A 1 21.57 22.24 -29.61
C MET A 1 22.18 21.12 -28.77
N PRO A 2 22.41 21.31 -27.46
CA PRO A 2 23.04 20.30 -26.62
C PRO A 2 22.06 19.13 -26.39
N GLY A 3 22.50 17.92 -26.72
CA GLY A 3 21.78 16.70 -26.39
C GLY A 3 21.80 16.50 -24.87
N LEU A 4 20.63 16.47 -24.25
CA LEU A 4 20.49 15.99 -22.88
C LEU A 4 20.88 14.52 -22.86
N GLY A 5 22.12 14.26 -22.47
CA GLY A 5 22.59 12.93 -22.13
C GLY A 5 21.69 12.38 -21.05
N SER A 6 20.95 11.32 -21.37
CA SER A 6 20.37 10.46 -20.34
C SER A 6 21.51 10.05 -19.40
N PRO A 7 21.38 10.23 -18.08
CA PRO A 7 22.44 9.86 -17.16
C PRO A 7 22.72 8.38 -17.35
N ARG A 8 24.02 8.03 -17.42
CA ARG A 8 24.48 6.65 -17.40
C ARG A 8 23.91 6.03 -16.13
N ARG A 9 22.96 5.10 -16.31
CA ARG A 9 22.35 4.36 -15.20
C ARG A 9 23.45 3.51 -14.56
N ASP A 10 23.78 3.80 -13.31
CA ASP A 10 24.70 2.97 -12.55
C ASP A 10 24.06 1.58 -12.35
N PRO A 11 24.78 0.47 -12.61
CA PRO A 11 24.24 -0.89 -12.50
C PRO A 11 23.94 -1.34 -11.06
N ALA A 12 24.11 -0.45 -10.08
CA ALA A 12 23.78 -0.67 -8.67
C ALA A 12 22.46 0.00 -8.24
N GLU A 13 21.84 0.80 -9.12
CA GLU A 13 20.52 1.36 -8.88
C GLU A 13 19.49 0.40 -9.49
N PRO A 14 18.65 -0.28 -8.68
CA PRO A 14 17.70 -1.23 -9.22
C PRO A 14 16.84 -0.44 -10.21
N PRO A 15 16.89 -0.82 -11.50
CA PRO A 15 16.38 0.00 -12.57
C PRO A 15 14.91 0.40 -12.33
N ASP A 16 14.15 -0.48 -11.69
CA ASP A 16 12.72 -0.34 -11.52
C ASP A 16 12.31 0.18 -10.14
N ALA A 17 13.21 0.27 -9.16
CA ALA A 17 12.86 0.77 -7.82
C ALA A 17 12.48 2.25 -7.81
N SER A 18 13.14 3.10 -8.61
CA SER A 18 12.79 4.53 -8.69
C SER A 18 11.43 4.76 -9.37
N ALA A 19 11.15 4.05 -10.46
CA ALA A 19 9.87 4.13 -11.17
C ALA A 19 8.72 3.46 -10.39
N ALA A 20 9.00 2.34 -9.72
CA ALA A 20 8.06 1.66 -8.82
C ALA A 20 7.72 2.54 -7.62
N MET A 21 8.73 3.14 -6.98
CA MET A 21 8.55 4.07 -5.87
C MET A 21 7.71 5.29 -6.30
N GLU A 22 8.02 5.92 -7.43
CA GLU A 22 7.25 7.05 -7.94
C GLU A 22 5.79 6.66 -8.23
N THR A 23 5.58 5.48 -8.81
CA THR A 23 4.23 4.93 -9.08
C THR A 23 3.46 4.67 -7.78
N ALA A 24 4.13 4.10 -6.77
CA ALA A 24 3.54 3.83 -5.47
C ALA A 24 3.18 5.11 -4.72
N ILE A 25 4.08 6.10 -4.66
CA ILE A 25 3.85 7.40 -4.02
C ILE A 25 2.67 8.11 -4.68
N ARG A 26 2.61 8.16 -6.02
CA ARG A 26 1.45 8.74 -6.73
C ARG A 26 0.14 8.05 -6.37
N PHE A 27 0.17 6.73 -6.18
CA PHE A 27 -1.02 5.96 -5.83
C PHE A 27 -1.47 6.15 -4.38
N LEU A 28 -0.51 6.35 -3.47
CA LEU A 28 -0.71 6.67 -2.05
C LEU A 28 -1.18 8.11 -1.82
N ALA A 29 -0.80 9.05 -2.68
CA ALA A 29 -1.13 10.47 -2.53
C ALA A 29 -2.65 10.76 -2.51
N THR A 30 -3.48 9.88 -3.07
CA THR A 30 -4.94 10.06 -3.09
C THR A 30 -5.62 9.58 -1.81
N ARG A 31 -5.21 8.42 -1.27
CA ARG A 31 -5.76 7.80 -0.06
C ARG A 31 -4.78 6.76 0.46
N PRO A 32 -4.87 6.38 1.75
CA PRO A 32 -4.16 5.22 2.27
C PRO A 32 -4.43 3.99 1.41
N ARG A 33 -3.38 3.21 1.12
CA ARG A 33 -3.43 1.97 0.32
C ARG A 33 -2.81 0.84 1.11
N THR A 34 -3.32 -0.36 0.90
CA THR A 34 -2.73 -1.57 1.49
C THR A 34 -1.50 -2.01 0.72
N ARG A 35 -0.66 -2.83 1.37
CA ARG A 35 0.47 -3.51 0.72
C ARG A 35 0.02 -4.27 -0.52
N TRP A 36 -1.11 -4.97 -0.42
CA TRP A 36 -1.69 -5.75 -1.52
C TRP A 36 -2.14 -4.90 -2.72
N GLU A 37 -2.77 -3.75 -2.48
CA GLU A 37 -3.18 -2.85 -3.57
C GLU A 37 -1.96 -2.30 -4.33
N LEU A 38 -0.87 -2.01 -3.61
CA LEU A 38 0.39 -1.54 -4.19
C LEU A 38 1.11 -2.63 -4.99
N ASP A 39 1.26 -3.83 -4.44
CA ASP A 39 1.79 -4.99 -5.16
C ASP A 39 1.09 -5.16 -6.52
N ARG A 40 -0.25 -5.22 -6.50
CA ARG A 40 -1.05 -5.40 -7.71
C ARG A 40 -0.91 -4.24 -8.69
N ARG A 41 -0.70 -3.02 -8.20
CA ARG A 41 -0.49 -1.83 -9.04
C ARG A 41 0.88 -1.85 -9.73
N LEU A 42 1.92 -2.30 -9.02
CA LEU A 42 3.29 -2.40 -9.52
C LEU A 42 3.45 -3.57 -10.50
N ARG A 43 2.85 -4.74 -10.22
CA ARG A 43 2.78 -5.86 -11.18
C ARG A 43 2.14 -5.45 -12.49
N ARG A 44 1.04 -4.70 -12.44
CA ARG A 44 0.37 -4.16 -13.65
C ARG A 44 1.22 -3.13 -14.39
N ALA A 45 2.15 -2.48 -13.72
CA ALA A 45 3.11 -1.56 -14.34
C ALA A 45 4.30 -2.31 -14.98
N GLY A 46 4.37 -3.64 -14.85
CA GLY A 46 5.45 -4.46 -15.41
C GLY A 46 6.70 -4.52 -14.54
N VAL A 47 6.61 -4.10 -13.27
CA VAL A 47 7.73 -4.16 -12.32
C VAL A 47 7.99 -5.62 -11.92
N GLY A 48 9.26 -6.02 -11.85
CA GLY A 48 9.67 -7.36 -11.42
C GLY A 48 9.41 -7.61 -9.93
N GLU A 49 9.14 -8.87 -9.57
CA GLU A 49 8.90 -9.30 -8.19
C GLU A 49 9.94 -8.77 -7.17
N PRO A 50 11.27 -8.84 -7.43
CA PRO A 50 12.27 -8.39 -6.47
C PRO A 50 12.19 -6.88 -6.20
N ASP A 51 11.90 -6.10 -7.23
CA ASP A 51 11.79 -4.63 -7.14
C ASP A 51 10.48 -4.21 -6.45
N ILE A 52 9.40 -4.98 -6.64
CA ILE A 52 8.14 -4.79 -5.91
C ILE A 52 8.36 -4.99 -4.42
N GLU A 53 8.94 -6.13 -4.02
CA GLU A 53 9.19 -6.43 -2.62
C GLU A 53 10.14 -5.42 -1.96
N ALA A 54 11.20 -5.01 -2.66
CA ALA A 54 12.10 -3.95 -2.19
C ALA A 54 11.35 -2.61 -2.01
N THR A 55 10.51 -2.23 -2.96
CA THR A 55 9.72 -0.99 -2.92
C THR A 55 8.70 -1.02 -1.77
N LEU A 56 7.96 -2.11 -1.63
CA LEU A 56 6.96 -2.28 -0.56
C LEU A 56 7.62 -2.27 0.82
N SER A 57 8.76 -2.94 0.98
CA SER A 57 9.52 -2.94 2.23
C SER A 57 10.01 -1.54 2.56
N ARG A 58 10.54 -0.81 1.57
CA ARG A 58 10.99 0.57 1.78
C ARG A 58 9.84 1.52 2.13
N LEU A 59 8.68 1.36 1.51
CA LEU A 59 7.49 2.15 1.84
C LEU A 59 6.97 1.85 3.25
N ALA A 60 7.03 0.59 3.69
CA ALA A 60 6.68 0.19 5.04
C ALA A 60 7.67 0.77 6.07
N GLU A 61 8.98 0.70 5.82
CA GLU A 61 10.01 1.33 6.67
C GLU A 61 9.80 2.84 6.83
N LEU A 62 9.40 3.51 5.75
CA LEU A 62 9.12 4.95 5.74
C LEU A 62 7.75 5.30 6.34
N GLY A 63 6.95 4.31 6.74
CA GLY A 63 5.61 4.50 7.30
C GLY A 63 4.54 4.93 6.29
N TYR A 64 4.82 4.84 4.99
CA TYR A 64 3.85 5.14 3.94
C TYR A 64 2.83 4.00 3.73
N VAL A 65 3.20 2.78 4.10
CA VAL A 65 2.34 1.59 4.02
C VAL A 65 2.26 0.96 5.39
N ASP A 66 1.05 0.98 5.95
CA ASP A 66 0.71 0.34 7.21
C ASP A 66 -0.73 -0.17 7.09
N ASP A 67 -0.87 -1.49 6.96
CA ASP A 67 -2.17 -2.14 6.82
C ASP A 67 -3.02 -2.03 8.09
N ALA A 68 -2.40 -1.89 9.27
CA ALA A 68 -3.11 -1.66 10.54
C ALA A 68 -3.65 -0.22 10.62
N ALA A 69 -2.84 0.76 10.19
CA ALA A 69 -3.32 2.14 10.05
C ALA A 69 -4.42 2.25 8.99
N PHE A 70 -4.30 1.53 7.88
CA PHE A 70 -5.36 1.43 6.87
C PHE A 70 -6.64 0.85 7.47
N ALA A 71 -6.56 -0.23 8.27
CA ALA A 71 -7.72 -0.86 8.88
C ALA A 71 -8.49 0.11 9.80
N ARG A 72 -7.78 0.85 10.65
CA ARG A 72 -8.38 1.90 11.51
C ARG A 72 -9.03 3.00 10.68
N TRP A 73 -8.31 3.54 9.69
CA TRP A 73 -8.83 4.57 8.80
C TRP A 73 -10.09 4.10 8.06
N TRP A 74 -10.10 2.87 7.56
CA TRP A 74 -11.24 2.29 6.84
C TRP A 74 -12.48 2.17 7.73
N ALA A 75 -12.31 1.71 8.97
CA ALA A 75 -13.39 1.63 9.94
C ALA A 75 -13.98 3.02 10.26
N GLU A 76 -13.14 4.02 10.55
CA GLU A 76 -13.58 5.39 10.79
C GLU A 76 -14.35 5.99 9.60
N GLN A 77 -13.89 5.73 8.37
CA GLN A 77 -14.58 6.17 7.16
C GLN A 77 -15.97 5.53 7.05
N ARG A 78 -16.12 4.25 7.42
CA ARG A 78 -17.42 3.57 7.36
C ARG A 78 -18.36 4.05 8.44
N ASP A 79 -17.90 4.21 9.68
CA ASP A 79 -18.73 4.74 10.78
C ASP A 79 -19.30 6.12 10.46
N ARG A 80 -18.53 6.99 9.78
CA ARG A 80 -18.97 8.33 9.39
C ARG A 80 -20.01 8.35 8.25
N HIS A 81 -20.03 7.36 7.36
CA HIS A 81 -20.87 7.38 6.16
C HIS A 81 -22.05 6.40 6.19
N ALA A 82 -21.92 5.28 6.90
CA ALA A 82 -22.99 4.33 7.18
C ALA A 82 -22.49 3.31 8.22
N PRO A 83 -22.94 3.36 9.49
CA PRO A 83 -22.50 2.42 10.51
C PRO A 83 -22.88 1.00 10.07
N ARG A 84 -21.88 0.23 9.67
CA ARG A 84 -22.01 -1.17 9.28
C ARG A 84 -21.43 -2.01 10.40
N GLY A 85 -22.09 -3.13 10.71
CA GLY A 85 -21.62 -4.02 11.76
C GLY A 85 -20.20 -4.53 11.49
N ARG A 86 -19.41 -4.74 12.54
CA ARG A 86 -17.99 -5.18 12.52
C ARG A 86 -17.65 -6.23 11.45
N ARG A 87 -18.52 -7.24 11.28
CA ARG A 87 -18.34 -8.31 10.26
C ARG A 87 -18.24 -7.77 8.83
N ALA A 88 -19.00 -6.72 8.50
CA ALA A 88 -18.92 -6.10 7.18
C ALA A 88 -17.56 -5.41 6.99
N ILE A 89 -17.06 -4.71 8.01
CA ILE A 89 -15.73 -4.08 7.97
C ILE A 89 -14.64 -5.14 7.79
N GLU A 90 -14.67 -6.23 8.57
CA GLU A 90 -13.72 -7.35 8.43
C GLU A 90 -13.73 -7.93 6.99
N VAL A 91 -14.90 -8.10 6.39
CA VAL A 91 -15.05 -8.60 5.01
C VAL A 91 -14.48 -7.60 4.00
N GLU A 92 -14.70 -6.30 4.19
CA GLU A 92 -14.15 -5.27 3.31
C GLU A 92 -12.62 -5.15 3.44
N LEU A 93 -12.06 -5.25 4.65
CA LEU A 93 -10.61 -5.27 4.88
C LEU A 93 -9.95 -6.45 4.15
N ARG A 94 -10.58 -7.63 4.19
CA ARG A 94 -10.12 -8.78 3.40
C ARG A 94 -10.16 -8.52 1.91
N GLN A 95 -11.19 -7.83 1.40
CA GLN A 95 -11.27 -7.45 -0.01
C GLN A 95 -10.18 -6.45 -0.43
N HIS A 96 -9.69 -5.64 0.51
CA HIS A 96 -8.52 -4.78 0.31
C HIS A 96 -7.18 -5.50 0.49
N GLY A 97 -7.19 -6.81 0.75
CA GLY A 97 -5.98 -7.61 0.91
C GLY A 97 -5.25 -7.39 2.23
N VAL A 98 -5.93 -6.85 3.25
CA VAL A 98 -5.39 -6.75 4.60
C VAL A 98 -5.23 -8.16 5.18
N GLU A 99 -4.06 -8.46 5.75
CA GLU A 99 -3.78 -9.76 6.31
C GLU A 99 -4.70 -10.11 7.48
N ARG A 100 -4.96 -11.41 7.67
CA ARG A 100 -5.86 -11.90 8.72
C ARG A 100 -5.40 -11.46 10.10
N ASP A 101 -4.09 -11.46 10.34
CA ASP A 101 -3.52 -11.12 11.65
C ASP A 101 -3.74 -9.63 11.97
N VAL A 102 -3.67 -8.75 10.96
CA VAL A 102 -4.00 -7.33 11.09
C VAL A 102 -5.50 -7.14 11.36
N ILE A 103 -6.36 -7.90 10.69
CA ILE A 103 -7.82 -7.86 10.94
C ILE A 103 -8.15 -8.37 12.34
N GLU A 104 -7.47 -9.41 12.81
CA GLU A 104 -7.64 -9.95 14.15
C GLU A 104 -7.17 -8.96 15.22
N ALA A 105 -6.00 -8.32 15.02
CA ALA A 105 -5.52 -7.24 15.87
C ALA A 105 -6.53 -6.08 15.93
N TYR A 106 -7.02 -5.63 14.76
CA TYR A 106 -8.08 -4.62 14.68
C TYR A 106 -9.33 -5.03 15.48
N ARG A 107 -9.78 -6.29 15.35
CA ARG A 107 -10.95 -6.82 16.05
C ARG A 107 -10.77 -6.80 17.58
N VAL A 108 -9.58 -7.09 18.07
CA VAL A 108 -9.27 -7.07 19.51
C VAL A 108 -9.20 -5.64 20.04
N GLU A 109 -8.56 -4.74 19.30
CA GLU A 109 -8.41 -3.32 19.69
C GLU A 109 -9.73 -2.55 19.63
N HIS A 110 -10.57 -2.83 18.64
CA HIS A 110 -11.81 -2.10 18.38
C HIS A 110 -13.04 -2.95 18.74
N VAL A 111 -13.30 -3.03 20.04
CA VAL A 111 -14.56 -3.55 20.59
C VAL A 111 -15.65 -2.49 20.39
N HIS A 112 -16.20 -2.41 19.18
CA HIS A 112 -17.43 -1.65 18.96
C HIS A 112 -18.60 -2.37 19.67
N PRO A 113 -19.34 -1.68 20.58
CA PRO A 113 -20.51 -2.23 21.27
C PRO A 113 -21.69 -2.49 20.33
#